data_AF-A0AAU8LT16-F1
#
_entry.id   AF-A0AAU8LT16-F1
#
_cell.length_a   1.000
_cell.length_b   1.000
_cell.length_c   1.000
_cell.angle_alpha   90.00
_cell.angle_beta   90.00
_cell.angle_gamma   90.00
#
_symmetry.space_group_name_H-M   'P 1'
#
loop_
_entity.id
_entity.type
_entity.pdbx_description
1 polymer ?
#
loop_
_entity_poly.entity_id
_entity_poly.type
_entity_poly.pdbx_seq_one_letter_code
_entity_poly.pdbx_strand_id
1 'polypeptide(L)'
;MHLSREELLKIDKQFIDSLPGKSAKELCLLALDDLKELHERLGQNSENSSMPPSSNFPWARFDADAQADEEEPDEEQNETEHIELDDSDKESAEQDEDADKSDQQDSPENTDDRPKGNKPGKQPGATGHGRTQKLPVHDTIIHKAGTCSACNLELDETCDFTARTGHYVIDIEVGDATGPGIKVINTKHIYGDTTCGGCGHVNRLMPHRLEKNEDWGVEISQWHMVGPKLTALIVCLSKRMRLSRRRIREFLQDWLRLDLGIGTINQCIHEAGRAASPLSDEFLEEVRESLILFVDETSWKQ
;
A
#
# COMPACT_ATOMS: atom_id res chain seq x y z
N MET A 1 5.40 7.64 15.11
CA MET A 1 6.83 7.85 15.40
C MET A 1 7.31 9.21 14.90
N HIS A 2 7.95 9.97 15.77
CA HIS A 2 8.45 11.33 15.56
C HIS A 2 9.92 11.35 15.12
N LEU A 3 10.74 10.46 15.67
CA LEU A 3 12.17 10.36 15.35
C LEU A 3 12.43 9.14 14.48
N SER A 4 13.12 9.36 13.37
CA SER A 4 13.58 8.25 12.54
C SER A 4 14.71 7.48 13.22
N ARG A 5 14.88 6.20 12.86
CA ARG A 5 15.98 5.37 13.37
C ARG A 5 17.36 6.03 13.21
N GLU A 6 17.58 6.73 12.09
CA GLU A 6 18.87 7.38 11.82
C GLU A 6 19.08 8.66 12.64
N GLU A 7 18.00 9.37 13.00
CA GLU A 7 18.07 10.51 13.93
C GLU A 7 18.34 10.02 15.35
N LEU A 8 17.68 8.94 15.79
CA LEU A 8 17.91 8.32 17.09
C LEU A 8 19.37 7.88 17.28
N LEU A 9 20.00 7.31 16.25
CA LEU A 9 21.41 6.90 16.30
C LEU A 9 22.39 8.07 16.47
N LYS A 10 21.98 9.29 16.14
CA LYS A 10 22.81 10.50 16.25
C LYS A 10 22.58 11.28 17.55
N ILE A 11 21.51 10.97 18.27
CA ILE A 11 21.21 11.59 19.56
C ILE A 11 22.00 10.82 20.63
N ASP A 12 23.08 11.41 21.09
CA ASP A 12 23.88 10.88 22.20
C ASP A 12 23.79 11.77 23.45
N LYS A 13 24.43 11.33 24.54
CA LYS A 13 24.42 12.06 25.81
C LYS A 13 25.03 13.46 25.64
N GLN A 14 26.12 13.59 24.88
CA GLN A 14 26.80 14.87 24.69
C GLN A 14 25.90 15.87 23.96
N PHE A 15 25.16 15.40 22.97
CA PHE A 15 24.18 16.17 22.25
C PHE A 15 23.04 16.63 23.16
N ILE A 16 22.47 15.74 23.98
CA ILE A 16 21.40 16.10 24.93
C ILE A 16 21.89 17.17 25.93
N ASP A 17 23.11 16.99 26.46
CA ASP A 17 23.72 17.94 27.40
C ASP A 17 24.00 19.32 26.75
N SER A 18 24.13 19.37 25.42
CA SER A 18 24.34 20.62 24.66
C SER A 18 23.05 21.42 24.41
N LEU A 19 21.87 20.81 24.55
CA LEU A 19 20.60 21.45 24.27
C LEU A 19 20.13 22.35 25.43
N PRO A 20 19.36 23.43 25.16
CA PRO A 20 18.65 24.16 26.20
C PRO A 20 17.73 23.23 26.99
N GLY A 21 17.62 23.42 28.31
CA GLY A 21 16.86 22.50 29.18
C GLY A 21 15.40 22.28 28.77
N LYS A 22 14.75 23.29 28.15
CA LYS A 22 13.41 23.14 27.58
C LYS A 22 13.40 22.18 26.38
N SER A 23 14.31 22.37 25.43
CA SER A 23 14.44 21.53 24.23
C SER A 23 14.85 20.10 24.58
N ALA A 24 15.76 19.92 25.54
CA ALA A 24 16.13 18.59 26.03
C ALA A 24 14.92 17.84 26.62
N LYS A 25 14.09 18.53 27.42
CA LYS A 25 12.86 17.95 27.96
C LYS A 25 11.87 17.58 26.85
N GLU A 26 11.66 18.45 25.86
CA GLU A 26 10.79 18.18 24.71
C GLU A 26 11.27 16.96 23.91
N LEU A 27 12.57 16.87 23.64
CA LEU A 27 13.17 15.72 22.96
C LEU A 27 12.98 14.42 23.76
N CYS A 28 13.16 14.46 25.09
CA CYS A 28 12.91 13.30 25.94
C CYS A 28 11.43 12.85 25.92
N LEU A 29 10.49 13.80 25.85
CA LEU A 29 9.06 13.47 25.74
C LEU A 29 8.74 12.82 24.39
N LEU A 30 9.27 13.36 23.28
CA LEU A 30 9.12 12.74 21.96
C LEU A 30 9.69 11.33 21.91
N ALA A 31 10.91 11.14 22.45
CA ALA A 31 11.54 9.83 22.51
C ALA A 31 10.76 8.85 23.41
N LEU A 32 10.17 9.32 24.50
CA LEU A 32 9.32 8.50 25.37
C LEU A 32 8.06 8.02 24.64
N ASP A 33 7.41 8.89 23.87
CA ASP A 33 6.21 8.51 23.12
C ASP A 33 6.54 7.54 21.98
N ASP A 34 7.66 7.73 21.28
CA ASP A 34 8.17 6.77 20.29
C ASP A 34 8.49 5.40 20.93
N LEU A 35 9.06 5.39 22.14
CA LEU A 35 9.33 4.14 22.87
C LEU A 35 8.06 3.42 23.30
N LYS A 36 7.04 4.14 23.75
CA LYS A 36 5.72 3.54 24.05
C LYS A 36 5.11 2.92 22.80
N GLU A 37 5.12 3.65 21.69
CA GLU A 37 4.60 3.15 20.42
C GLU A 37 5.36 1.90 19.94
N LEU A 38 6.69 1.88 20.07
CA LEU A 38 7.50 0.71 19.74
C LEU A 38 7.24 -0.48 20.65
N HIS A 39 7.05 -0.25 21.94
CA HIS A 39 6.74 -1.32 22.89
C HIS A 39 5.36 -1.91 22.61
N GLU A 40 4.37 -1.07 22.32
CA GLU A 40 3.03 -1.49 21.91
C GLU A 40 3.10 -2.36 20.64
N ARG A 41 3.79 -1.89 19.61
CA ARG A 41 4.00 -2.65 18.36
C ARG A 41 4.72 -3.97 18.57
N LEU A 42 5.68 -4.03 19.50
CA LEU A 42 6.43 -5.25 19.78
C LEU A 42 5.62 -6.24 20.62
N GLY A 43 4.66 -5.74 21.42
CA GLY A 43 3.72 -6.54 22.20
C GLY A 43 2.56 -7.11 21.38
N GLN A 44 2.36 -6.68 20.13
CA GLN A 44 1.30 -7.19 19.27
C GLN A 44 1.56 -8.65 18.85
N ASN A 45 0.62 -9.53 19.14
CA ASN A 45 0.57 -10.92 18.72
C ASN A 45 -0.86 -11.27 18.26
N SER A 46 -1.08 -12.50 17.78
CA SER A 46 -2.41 -12.93 17.31
C SER A 46 -3.48 -13.01 18.41
N GLU A 47 -3.12 -12.93 19.69
CA GLU A 47 -4.06 -13.03 20.82
C GLU A 47 -4.56 -11.66 21.27
N ASN A 48 -3.74 -10.62 21.12
CA ASN A 48 -4.05 -9.26 21.55
C ASN A 48 -4.16 -8.25 20.39
N SER A 49 -4.03 -8.73 19.15
CA SER A 49 -4.24 -7.94 17.94
C SER A 49 -4.91 -8.79 16.87
N SER A 50 -5.63 -8.17 15.94
CA SER A 50 -6.29 -8.85 14.82
C SER A 50 -5.31 -9.38 13.76
N MET A 51 -4.03 -9.54 14.12
CA MET A 51 -3.04 -10.16 13.26
C MET A 51 -3.30 -11.66 13.15
N PRO A 52 -3.21 -12.26 11.95
CA PRO A 52 -3.40 -13.69 11.80
C PRO A 52 -2.30 -14.45 12.59
N PRO A 53 -2.58 -15.68 13.09
CA PRO A 53 -1.59 -16.51 13.78
C PRO A 53 -0.32 -16.80 12.98
N SER A 54 -0.37 -16.64 11.66
CA SER A 54 0.79 -16.74 10.76
C SER A 54 1.77 -15.56 10.86
N SER A 55 1.36 -14.43 11.44
CA SER A 55 2.21 -13.25 11.69
C SER A 55 3.01 -13.34 12.99
N ASN A 56 2.72 -14.31 13.87
CA ASN A 56 3.47 -14.51 15.10
C ASN A 56 4.92 -14.93 14.81
N PHE A 57 5.83 -14.56 15.70
CA PHE A 57 7.21 -15.04 15.61
C PHE A 57 7.28 -16.56 15.68
N PRO A 58 8.23 -17.21 14.97
CA PRO A 58 8.31 -18.67 14.91
C PRO A 58 8.40 -19.37 16.27
N TRP A 59 8.94 -18.70 17.29
CA TRP A 59 9.06 -19.25 18.63
C TRP A 59 7.79 -19.10 19.49
N ALA A 60 6.91 -18.15 19.18
CA ALA A 60 5.63 -17.97 19.89
C ALA A 60 4.63 -19.11 19.59
N ARG A 61 4.90 -19.95 18.58
CA ARG A 61 4.13 -21.17 18.32
C ARG A 61 4.36 -22.26 19.36
N PHE A 62 5.55 -22.30 19.98
CA PHE A 62 5.89 -23.33 20.96
C PHE A 62 5.22 -23.10 22.32
N ASP A 63 4.85 -21.86 22.64
CA ASP A 63 4.15 -21.54 23.89
C ASP A 63 2.67 -21.95 23.83
N ALA A 64 2.05 -21.94 22.64
CA ALA A 64 0.69 -22.43 22.43
C ALA A 64 0.59 -23.96 22.52
N ASP A 65 1.58 -24.68 21.98
CA ASP A 65 1.66 -26.14 22.09
C ASP A 65 1.91 -26.58 23.54
N ALA A 66 2.61 -25.76 24.35
CA ALA A 66 2.84 -26.05 25.77
C ALA A 66 1.60 -25.81 26.67
N GLN A 67 0.60 -25.05 26.20
CA GLN A 67 -0.66 -24.83 26.92
C GLN A 67 -1.75 -25.83 26.53
N ALA A 68 -1.58 -26.58 25.44
CA ALA A 68 -2.52 -27.63 25.03
C ALA A 68 -2.37 -28.94 25.83
N ASP A 69 -1.30 -29.10 26.61
CA ASP A 69 -0.96 -30.34 27.32
C ASP A 69 -1.40 -30.36 28.81
N GLU A 70 -2.11 -29.34 29.32
CA GLU A 70 -2.56 -29.24 30.73
C GLU A 70 -4.09 -29.29 30.95
N GLU A 71 -4.89 -29.84 30.03
CA GLU A 71 -6.30 -30.19 30.33
C GLU A 71 -6.53 -31.70 30.19
N GLU A 72 -6.52 -32.40 31.33
CA GLU A 72 -6.99 -33.79 31.47
C GLU A 72 -8.54 -33.88 31.55
N PRO A 73 -9.13 -35.06 31.26
CA PRO A 73 -10.42 -35.17 30.55
C PRO A 73 -11.65 -35.49 31.43
N ASP A 74 -12.78 -35.48 30.72
CA ASP A 74 -14.10 -36.08 31.00
C ASP A 74 -15.15 -35.25 31.76
N GLU A 75 -16.23 -34.88 31.06
CA GLU A 75 -17.53 -35.52 31.32
C GLU A 75 -18.50 -35.38 30.12
N GLU A 76 -19.31 -36.42 30.01
CA GLU A 76 -20.08 -36.92 28.87
C GLU A 76 -21.45 -36.24 28.65
N GLN A 77 -21.98 -36.46 27.43
CA GLN A 77 -23.40 -36.48 27.01
C GLN A 77 -24.12 -35.13 26.74
N ASN A 78 -24.47 -34.88 25.47
CA ASN A 78 -25.76 -35.38 24.98
C ASN A 78 -25.82 -35.41 23.44
N GLU A 79 -26.32 -36.54 22.95
CA GLU A 79 -26.46 -36.93 21.56
C GLU A 79 -27.61 -36.18 20.87
N THR A 80 -27.43 -35.84 19.59
CA THR A 80 -28.56 -35.89 18.64
C THR A 80 -28.02 -36.32 17.28
N GLU A 81 -28.43 -37.52 16.88
CA GLU A 81 -28.02 -38.21 15.66
C GLU A 81 -28.54 -37.54 14.36
N HIS A 82 -27.65 -37.56 13.37
CA HIS A 82 -27.82 -37.83 11.93
C HIS A 82 -28.95 -37.19 11.10
N ILE A 83 -28.56 -36.64 9.94
CA ILE A 83 -28.83 -37.24 8.61
C ILE A 83 -27.79 -36.67 7.62
N GLU A 84 -26.94 -37.56 7.08
CA GLU A 84 -26.26 -37.37 5.80
C GLU A 84 -27.17 -37.91 4.69
N LEU A 85 -27.34 -37.17 3.60
CA LEU A 85 -27.65 -37.73 2.29
C LEU A 85 -26.90 -36.95 1.21
N ASP A 86 -25.90 -37.64 0.67
CA ASP A 86 -25.41 -37.55 -0.70
C ASP A 86 -26.58 -37.74 -1.68
N ASP A 87 -26.72 -36.86 -2.66
CA ASP A 87 -27.04 -37.32 -4.01
C ASP A 87 -26.61 -36.32 -5.08
N SER A 88 -26.04 -36.92 -6.10
CA SER A 88 -25.74 -36.43 -7.44
C SER A 88 -26.91 -35.73 -8.13
N ASP A 89 -26.60 -34.75 -8.98
CA ASP A 89 -26.93 -34.87 -10.40
C ASP A 89 -26.29 -33.78 -11.28
N LYS A 90 -25.76 -34.26 -12.40
CA LYS A 90 -25.26 -33.51 -13.56
C LYS A 90 -26.44 -33.00 -14.39
N GLU A 91 -26.22 -31.89 -15.09
CA GLU A 91 -26.51 -31.62 -16.52
C GLU A 91 -26.55 -30.09 -16.73
N SER A 92 -26.07 -29.47 -17.81
CA SER A 92 -25.50 -29.96 -19.06
C SER A 92 -24.80 -28.76 -19.74
N ALA A 93 -23.60 -29.00 -20.27
CA ALA A 93 -22.92 -28.10 -21.20
C ALA A 93 -23.13 -28.68 -22.61
N GLU A 94 -23.66 -27.86 -23.51
CA GLU A 94 -23.89 -28.23 -24.91
C GLU A 94 -22.58 -28.49 -25.65
N GLN A 95 -22.63 -29.57 -26.43
CA GLN A 95 -21.58 -30.13 -27.28
C GLN A 95 -21.56 -29.41 -28.64
N ASP A 96 -20.37 -29.32 -29.24
CA ASP A 96 -20.22 -29.41 -30.69
C ASP A 96 -19.20 -30.53 -30.95
N GLU A 97 -19.67 -31.56 -31.67
CA GLU A 97 -18.92 -32.72 -32.14
C GLU A 97 -18.22 -32.40 -33.48
N ASP A 98 -17.03 -32.96 -33.71
CA ASP A 98 -16.87 -33.87 -34.87
C ASP A 98 -15.50 -34.59 -34.95
N ALA A 99 -15.60 -35.88 -35.32
CA ALA A 99 -14.67 -36.72 -36.06
C ALA A 99 -13.41 -37.36 -35.40
N ASP A 100 -13.66 -38.44 -34.66
CA ASP A 100 -13.28 -39.85 -34.95
C ASP A 100 -11.92 -40.17 -35.64
N LYS A 101 -11.03 -40.87 -34.92
CA LYS A 101 -10.54 -42.21 -35.29
C LYS A 101 -9.70 -42.87 -34.20
N SER A 102 -10.10 -44.09 -33.86
CA SER A 102 -9.48 -45.07 -32.97
C SER A 102 -8.22 -45.73 -33.55
N ASP A 103 -7.22 -46.03 -32.69
CA ASP A 103 -6.72 -47.40 -32.53
C ASP A 103 -5.89 -47.55 -31.24
N GLN A 104 -6.19 -48.60 -30.47
CA GLN A 104 -5.45 -49.05 -29.30
C GLN A 104 -4.26 -49.90 -29.73
N GLN A 105 -3.07 -49.71 -29.14
CA GLN A 105 -2.28 -50.79 -28.51
C GLN A 105 -0.94 -50.31 -27.93
N ASP A 106 -0.67 -50.86 -26.74
CA ASP A 106 0.61 -51.11 -26.08
C ASP A 106 1.53 -49.95 -25.66
N SER A 107 1.59 -49.78 -24.33
CA SER A 107 2.63 -49.08 -23.59
C SER A 107 4.00 -49.74 -23.76
N PRO A 108 5.06 -48.94 -23.92
CA PRO A 108 6.33 -49.26 -23.29
C PRO A 108 6.83 -48.10 -22.40
N GLU A 109 7.28 -48.52 -21.22
CA GLU A 109 8.26 -47.94 -20.32
C GLU A 109 8.69 -46.47 -20.53
N ASN A 110 8.15 -45.66 -19.63
CA ASN A 110 8.76 -44.53 -18.93
C ASN A 110 10.28 -44.33 -19.17
N THR A 111 10.61 -43.42 -20.09
CA THR A 111 11.86 -42.66 -20.07
C THR A 111 11.49 -41.18 -20.07
N ASP A 112 11.28 -40.64 -18.86
CA ASP A 112 11.02 -39.23 -18.64
C ASP A 112 12.30 -38.42 -18.88
N ASP A 113 12.61 -38.14 -20.15
CA ASP A 113 13.68 -37.23 -20.56
C ASP A 113 13.12 -35.82 -20.79
N ARG A 114 12.16 -35.38 -19.95
CA ARG A 114 11.71 -33.99 -19.92
C ARG A 114 12.81 -33.13 -19.27
N PRO A 115 13.32 -32.08 -19.94
CA PRO A 115 14.32 -31.21 -19.35
C PRO A 115 13.77 -30.62 -18.05
N LYS A 116 14.49 -30.84 -16.95
CA LYS A 116 14.16 -30.31 -15.62
C LYS A 116 13.82 -28.83 -15.75
N GLY A 117 12.56 -28.49 -15.47
CA GLY A 117 12.08 -27.12 -15.50
C GLY A 117 13.00 -26.21 -14.69
N ASN A 118 13.39 -25.08 -15.27
CA ASN A 118 14.27 -24.12 -14.64
C ASN A 118 13.73 -23.70 -13.27
N LYS A 119 14.65 -23.50 -12.30
CA LYS A 119 14.30 -23.04 -10.96
C LYS A 119 13.44 -21.77 -11.04
N PRO A 120 12.39 -21.65 -10.21
CA PRO A 120 11.55 -20.45 -10.18
C PRO A 120 12.39 -19.22 -9.85
N GLY A 121 12.30 -18.20 -10.71
CA GLY A 121 13.07 -16.98 -10.60
C GLY A 121 13.64 -16.51 -11.94
N LYS A 122 13.88 -15.20 -12.04
CA LYS A 122 14.51 -14.60 -13.21
C LYS A 122 15.98 -15.04 -13.28
N GLN A 123 16.43 -15.53 -14.43
CA GLN A 123 17.81 -15.98 -14.59
C GLN A 123 18.79 -14.81 -14.37
N PRO A 124 19.95 -15.06 -13.72
CA PRO A 124 21.01 -14.06 -13.60
C PRO A 124 21.38 -13.52 -14.99
N GLY A 125 21.33 -12.20 -15.17
CA GLY A 125 21.60 -11.53 -16.45
C GLY A 125 20.36 -11.22 -17.31
N ALA A 126 19.16 -11.66 -16.92
CA ALA A 126 17.94 -11.28 -17.63
C ALA A 126 17.64 -9.78 -17.50
N THR A 127 17.37 -9.11 -18.62
CA THR A 127 17.09 -7.68 -18.68
C THR A 127 15.95 -7.29 -17.76
N GLY A 128 16.16 -6.30 -16.90
CA GLY A 128 15.10 -5.70 -16.07
C GLY A 128 13.94 -5.23 -16.94
N HIS A 129 12.70 -5.53 -16.52
CA HIS A 129 11.52 -4.92 -17.13
C HIS A 129 11.19 -3.69 -16.31
N GLY A 130 11.34 -2.51 -16.91
CA GLY A 130 11.06 -1.23 -16.30
C GLY A 130 10.45 -0.29 -17.33
N ARG A 131 10.03 0.88 -16.86
CA ARG A 131 9.54 1.93 -17.76
C ARG A 131 10.67 2.46 -18.64
N THR A 132 10.36 2.63 -19.91
CA THR A 132 11.28 3.19 -20.91
C THR A 132 10.91 4.62 -21.30
N GLN A 133 9.66 5.03 -21.07
CA GLN A 133 9.17 6.36 -21.36
C GLN A 133 9.96 7.42 -20.58
N LYS A 134 10.50 8.41 -21.28
CA LYS A 134 11.17 9.58 -20.71
C LYS A 134 10.31 10.81 -20.95
N LEU A 135 9.82 11.42 -19.88
CA LEU A 135 9.07 12.67 -19.92
C LEU A 135 9.98 13.82 -19.49
N PRO A 136 9.85 15.01 -20.11
CA PRO A 136 10.58 16.20 -19.65
C PRO A 136 10.16 16.55 -18.23
N VAL A 137 11.11 17.00 -17.42
CA VAL A 137 10.84 17.50 -16.07
C VAL A 137 10.38 18.95 -16.20
N HIS A 138 9.18 19.24 -15.70
CA HIS A 138 8.59 20.57 -15.78
C HIS A 138 8.91 21.40 -14.55
N ASP A 139 9.00 20.75 -13.39
CA ASP A 139 9.25 21.41 -12.12
C ASP A 139 10.05 20.51 -11.17
N THR A 140 10.70 21.10 -10.17
CA THR A 140 11.44 20.39 -9.12
C THR A 140 11.05 20.93 -7.75
N ILE A 141 10.47 20.06 -6.91
CA ILE A 141 10.10 20.38 -5.54
C ILE A 141 11.11 19.75 -4.60
N ILE A 142 11.74 20.59 -3.77
CA ILE A 142 12.67 20.17 -2.72
C ILE A 142 11.92 20.14 -1.39
N HIS A 143 11.82 18.95 -0.81
CA HIS A 143 11.20 18.71 0.48
C HIS A 143 12.25 18.83 1.59
N LYS A 144 12.25 19.98 2.28
CA LYS A 144 13.09 20.25 3.44
C LYS A 144 12.27 20.13 4.73
N ALA A 145 12.92 19.75 5.83
CA ALA A 145 12.28 19.80 7.14
C ALA A 145 12.05 21.27 7.53
N GLY A 146 10.85 21.61 8.03
CA GLY A 146 10.50 22.98 8.43
C GLY A 146 10.85 23.32 9.88
N THR A 147 10.97 22.31 10.75
CA THR A 147 11.36 22.48 12.15
C THR A 147 12.35 21.40 12.55
N CYS A 148 13.21 21.72 13.53
CA CYS A 148 14.16 20.77 14.06
C CYS A 148 13.49 19.85 15.09
N SER A 149 13.52 18.53 14.88
CA SER A 149 12.97 17.54 15.82
C SER A 149 13.67 17.52 17.19
N ALA A 150 14.90 18.04 17.27
CA ALA A 150 15.68 18.07 18.51
C ALA A 150 15.54 19.37 19.31
N CYS A 151 15.70 20.52 18.66
CA CYS A 151 15.70 21.82 19.34
C CYS A 151 14.45 22.66 19.09
N ASN A 152 13.56 22.20 18.22
CA ASN A 152 12.32 22.86 17.81
C ASN A 152 12.51 24.23 17.14
N LEU A 153 13.74 24.56 16.74
CA LEU A 153 14.04 25.75 15.96
C LEU A 153 13.46 25.61 14.54
N GLU A 154 12.92 26.69 14.01
CA GLU A 154 12.51 26.75 12.61
C GLU A 154 13.73 26.61 11.69
N LEU A 155 13.57 25.77 10.67
CA LEU A 155 14.59 25.52 9.67
C LEU A 155 14.24 26.30 8.41
N ASP A 156 15.00 27.35 8.15
CA ASP A 156 14.80 28.21 6.99
C ASP A 156 15.69 27.79 5.80
N GLU A 157 15.68 28.60 4.75
CA GLU A 157 16.47 28.33 3.54
C GLU A 157 17.99 28.42 3.75
N THR A 158 18.44 29.01 4.85
CA THR A 158 19.88 29.14 5.17
C THR A 158 20.47 27.86 5.73
N CYS A 159 19.63 26.92 6.17
CA CYS A 159 20.07 25.61 6.66
C CYS A 159 20.60 24.74 5.51
N ASP A 160 21.72 24.06 5.77
CA ASP A 160 22.34 23.16 4.80
C ASP A 160 21.42 22.00 4.43
N PHE A 161 21.25 21.77 3.14
CA PHE A 161 20.42 20.69 2.60
C PHE A 161 21.24 19.69 1.80
N THR A 162 21.12 18.41 2.15
CA THR A 162 21.74 17.30 1.40
C THR A 162 20.66 16.39 0.81
N ALA A 163 20.53 16.37 -0.52
CA ALA A 163 19.61 15.49 -1.21
C ALA A 163 19.96 14.00 -0.96
N ARG A 164 18.96 13.19 -0.63
CA ARG A 164 19.11 11.75 -0.36
C ARG A 164 18.40 10.88 -1.38
N THR A 165 17.17 11.25 -1.71
CA THR A 165 16.33 10.44 -2.59
C THR A 165 15.39 11.34 -3.40
N GLY A 166 14.78 10.79 -4.44
CA GLY A 166 13.78 11.51 -5.21
C GLY A 166 13.00 10.62 -6.14
N HIS A 167 11.84 11.10 -6.55
CA HIS A 167 10.97 10.45 -7.52
C HIS A 167 10.30 11.47 -8.43
N TYR A 168 9.65 10.97 -9.47
CA TYR A 168 8.88 11.76 -10.40
C TYR A 168 7.39 11.53 -10.17
N VAL A 169 6.63 12.61 -10.13
CA VAL A 169 5.17 12.60 -10.08
C VAL A 169 4.66 13.18 -11.40
N ILE A 170 3.91 12.36 -12.13
CA ILE A 170 3.22 12.74 -13.36
C ILE A 170 1.81 13.15 -12.98
N ASP A 171 1.42 14.38 -13.29
CA ASP A 171 0.07 14.88 -13.05
C ASP A 171 -0.48 15.61 -14.28
N ILE A 172 -1.68 16.16 -14.17
CA ILE A 172 -2.31 16.95 -15.23
C ILE A 172 -2.72 18.36 -14.75
N GLU A 173 -2.61 19.32 -15.66
CA GLU A 173 -3.17 20.66 -15.56
C GLU A 173 -4.33 20.78 -16.53
N VAL A 174 -5.48 21.23 -16.03
CA VAL A 174 -6.66 21.50 -16.85
C VAL A 174 -6.69 22.99 -17.15
N GLY A 175 -6.75 23.32 -18.44
CA GLY A 175 -6.84 24.70 -18.90
C GLY A 175 -8.18 25.35 -18.59
N ASP A 176 -8.23 26.67 -18.69
CA ASP A 176 -9.44 27.46 -18.43
C ASP A 176 -10.22 27.76 -19.72
N ALA A 177 -11.23 28.64 -19.62
CA ALA A 177 -12.05 29.04 -20.76
C ALA A 177 -11.26 29.72 -21.89
N THR A 178 -10.11 30.33 -21.60
CA THR A 178 -9.27 31.02 -22.58
C THR A 178 -8.28 30.09 -23.28
N GLY A 179 -7.93 28.98 -22.64
CA GLY A 179 -7.07 27.94 -23.18
C GLY A 179 -7.50 26.55 -22.75
N PRO A 180 -8.58 25.98 -23.34
CA PRO A 180 -9.08 24.67 -22.93
C PRO A 180 -8.09 23.57 -23.28
N GLY A 181 -8.03 22.53 -22.45
CA GLY A 181 -7.22 21.36 -22.71
C GLY A 181 -6.70 20.69 -21.44
N ILE A 182 -5.97 19.60 -21.62
CA ILE A 182 -5.27 18.90 -20.54
C ILE A 182 -3.79 18.86 -20.91
N LYS A 183 -2.95 19.37 -20.02
CA LYS A 183 -1.50 19.32 -20.16
C LYS A 183 -0.93 18.34 -19.14
N VAL A 184 -0.05 17.47 -19.61
CA VAL A 184 0.71 16.57 -18.72
C VAL A 184 1.88 17.34 -18.12
N ILE A 185 2.02 17.25 -16.80
CA ILE A 185 3.16 17.79 -16.05
C ILE A 185 3.90 16.65 -15.37
N ASN A 186 5.21 16.82 -15.20
CA ASN A 186 6.08 15.83 -14.56
C ASN A 186 7.03 16.57 -13.62
N THR A 187 6.82 16.37 -12.33
CA THR A 187 7.50 17.10 -11.25
C THR A 187 8.49 16.17 -10.56
N LYS A 188 9.73 16.63 -10.40
CA LYS A 188 10.75 15.91 -9.65
C LYS A 188 10.66 16.29 -8.17
N HIS A 189 10.29 15.35 -7.32
CA HIS A 189 10.33 15.53 -5.88
C HIS A 189 11.65 15.03 -5.32
N ILE A 190 12.36 15.88 -4.57
CA ILE A 190 13.64 15.57 -3.94
C ILE A 190 13.47 15.66 -2.43
N TYR A 191 13.83 14.59 -1.74
CA TYR A 191 13.83 14.51 -0.28
C TYR A 191 15.26 14.41 0.23
N GLY A 192 15.51 14.93 1.42
CA GLY A 192 16.85 14.98 1.96
C GLY A 192 16.94 15.36 3.43
N ASP A 193 18.19 15.58 3.82
CA ASP A 193 18.58 15.93 5.17
C ASP A 193 18.73 17.46 5.25
N THR A 194 18.16 18.07 6.29
CA THR A 194 18.31 19.49 6.63
C THR A 194 19.06 19.61 7.95
N THR A 195 20.26 20.18 7.92
CA THR A 195 21.09 20.36 9.10
C THR A 195 20.68 21.63 9.83
N CYS A 196 20.31 21.50 11.11
CA CYS A 196 19.92 22.63 11.94
C CYS A 196 21.13 23.51 12.26
N GLY A 197 21.07 24.80 11.90
CA GLY A 197 22.14 25.77 12.23
C GLY A 197 22.31 26.03 13.74
N GLY A 198 21.25 25.84 14.54
CA GLY A 198 21.30 26.05 16.00
C GLY A 198 21.98 24.92 16.77
N CYS A 199 21.52 23.66 16.62
CA CYS A 199 22.02 22.52 17.39
C CYS A 199 22.86 21.53 16.57
N GLY A 200 22.98 21.68 15.26
CA GLY A 200 23.69 20.74 14.38
C GLY A 200 22.93 19.44 14.10
N HIS A 201 21.71 19.26 14.62
CA HIS A 201 20.90 18.06 14.37
C HIS A 201 20.51 17.95 12.90
N VAL A 202 20.55 16.72 12.37
CA VAL A 202 20.24 16.44 10.97
C VAL A 202 18.82 15.89 10.86
N ASN A 203 17.91 16.74 10.39
CA ASN A 203 16.49 16.43 10.27
C ASN A 203 16.21 15.81 8.91
N ARG A 204 15.62 14.63 8.88
CA ARG A 204 15.33 13.93 7.63
C ARG A 204 13.84 13.98 7.33
N LEU A 205 13.50 14.55 6.18
CA LEU A 205 12.14 14.46 5.66
C LEU A 205 12.01 13.28 4.69
N MET A 206 10.98 12.47 4.91
CA MET A 206 10.57 11.38 4.03
C MET A 206 9.09 11.54 3.68
N PRO A 207 8.64 11.07 2.50
CA PRO A 207 7.23 11.12 2.17
C PRO A 207 6.42 10.28 3.14
N HIS A 208 5.26 10.81 3.50
CA HIS A 208 4.36 10.13 4.40
C HIS A 208 3.80 8.85 3.79
N ARG A 209 3.61 7.84 4.64
CA ARG A 209 3.13 6.52 4.27
C ARG A 209 2.23 5.99 5.37
N LEU A 210 1.04 5.57 4.98
CA LEU A 210 0.04 4.98 5.85
C LEU A 210 -0.09 3.50 5.47
N GLU A 211 0.37 2.65 6.38
CA GLU A 211 0.37 1.19 6.23
C GLU A 211 -1.04 0.65 6.01
N LYS A 212 -1.13 -0.60 5.54
CA LYS A 212 -2.39 -1.32 5.44
C LYS A 212 -3.00 -1.47 6.82
N ASN A 213 -4.32 -1.54 6.88
CA ASN A 213 -5.05 -1.88 8.10
C ASN A 213 -6.11 -2.94 7.79
N GLU A 214 -6.90 -3.30 8.80
CA GLU A 214 -7.96 -4.30 8.69
C GLU A 214 -8.99 -3.92 7.61
N ASP A 215 -9.40 -2.65 7.57
CA ASP A 215 -10.40 -2.15 6.63
C ASP A 215 -9.87 -2.06 5.19
N TRP A 216 -8.56 -1.85 5.03
CA TRP A 216 -7.94 -1.59 3.75
C TRP A 216 -6.61 -2.34 3.56
N GLY A 217 -6.65 -3.35 2.70
CA GLY A 217 -5.46 -4.09 2.23
C GLY A 217 -4.51 -3.31 1.31
N VAL A 218 -4.67 -1.98 1.18
CA VAL A 218 -3.91 -1.10 0.28
C VAL A 218 -3.28 0.03 1.07
N GLU A 219 -1.96 0.19 0.94
CA GLU A 219 -1.19 1.28 1.55
C GLU A 219 -1.49 2.61 0.86
N ILE A 220 -1.49 3.73 1.59
CA ILE A 220 -1.44 5.08 1.00
C ILE A 220 -0.03 5.61 1.18
N SER A 221 0.56 6.13 0.12
CA SER A 221 1.91 6.69 0.16
C SER A 221 1.99 7.93 -0.68
N GLN A 222 2.66 8.97 -0.17
CA GLN A 222 3.05 10.13 -0.99
C GLN A 222 4.16 9.75 -1.99
N TRP A 223 4.80 8.58 -1.84
CA TRP A 223 5.73 8.02 -2.82
C TRP A 223 4.97 7.31 -3.95
N HIS A 224 4.26 8.07 -4.77
CA HIS A 224 3.53 7.55 -5.93
C HIS A 224 3.93 8.28 -7.20
N MET A 225 3.83 7.61 -8.34
CA MET A 225 4.18 8.21 -9.62
C MET A 225 3.03 9.03 -10.24
N VAL A 226 1.79 8.74 -9.87
CA VAL A 226 0.60 9.38 -10.47
C VAL A 226 0.09 10.44 -9.50
N GLY A 227 0.08 11.69 -9.94
CA GLY A 227 -0.39 12.82 -9.14
C GLY A 227 -1.89 12.80 -8.88
N PRO A 228 -2.37 13.68 -7.98
CA PRO A 228 -3.76 13.66 -7.52
C PRO A 228 -4.78 13.97 -8.62
N LYS A 229 -4.52 14.93 -9.52
CA LYS A 229 -5.48 15.28 -10.58
C LYS A 229 -5.56 14.18 -11.65
N LEU A 230 -4.44 13.56 -12.01
CA LEU A 230 -4.40 12.43 -12.92
C LEU A 230 -5.07 11.20 -12.29
N THR A 231 -4.87 10.96 -10.99
CA THR A 231 -5.59 9.91 -10.25
C THR A 231 -7.10 10.17 -10.27
N ALA A 232 -7.55 11.40 -10.04
CA ALA A 232 -8.96 11.77 -10.13
C ALA A 232 -9.54 11.54 -11.53
N LEU A 233 -8.80 11.88 -12.60
CA LEU A 233 -9.18 11.57 -13.98
C LEU A 233 -9.31 10.05 -14.19
N ILE A 234 -8.35 9.25 -13.73
CA ILE A 234 -8.40 7.78 -13.83
C ILE A 234 -9.63 7.22 -13.11
N VAL A 235 -9.93 7.71 -11.91
CA VAL A 235 -11.12 7.31 -11.14
C VAL A 235 -12.39 7.71 -11.89
N CYS A 236 -12.47 8.92 -12.44
CA CYS A 236 -13.60 9.37 -13.24
C CYS A 236 -13.83 8.46 -14.46
N LEU A 237 -12.78 8.15 -15.21
CA LEU A 237 -12.86 7.24 -16.36
C LEU A 237 -13.34 5.83 -15.95
N SER A 238 -12.88 5.33 -14.81
CA SER A 238 -13.21 4.00 -14.28
C SER A 238 -14.63 3.91 -13.72
N LYS A 239 -15.01 4.85 -12.85
CA LYS A 239 -16.22 4.77 -12.02
C LYS A 239 -17.40 5.53 -12.62
N ARG A 240 -17.16 6.72 -13.18
CA ARG A 240 -18.20 7.53 -13.81
C ARG A 240 -18.41 7.14 -15.28
N MET A 241 -17.34 7.02 -16.06
CA MET A 241 -17.42 6.66 -17.48
C MET A 241 -17.41 5.14 -17.74
N ARG A 242 -17.27 4.33 -16.68
CA ARG A 242 -17.34 2.85 -16.72
C ARG A 242 -16.35 2.20 -17.70
N LEU A 243 -15.19 2.83 -17.92
CA LEU A 243 -14.15 2.27 -18.78
C LEU A 243 -13.36 1.17 -18.07
N SER A 244 -13.03 0.12 -18.81
CA SER A 244 -12.12 -0.94 -18.32
C SER A 244 -10.70 -0.39 -18.16
N ARG A 245 -9.87 -1.04 -17.32
CA ARG A 245 -8.46 -0.61 -17.13
C ARG A 245 -7.66 -0.57 -18.44
N ARG A 246 -7.99 -1.46 -19.39
CA ARG A 246 -7.38 -1.49 -20.73
C ARG A 246 -7.76 -0.25 -21.54
N ARG A 247 -9.05 0.11 -21.56
CA ARG A 247 -9.54 1.31 -22.24
C ARG A 247 -9.02 2.61 -21.60
N ILE A 248 -8.87 2.62 -20.27
CA ILE A 248 -8.24 3.77 -19.58
C ILE A 248 -6.80 3.91 -20.04
N ARG A 249 -6.04 2.81 -20.11
CA ARG A 249 -4.65 2.84 -20.62
C ARG A 249 -4.60 3.35 -22.06
N GLU A 250 -5.46 2.85 -22.95
CA GLU A 250 -5.57 3.31 -24.34
C GLU A 250 -5.86 4.81 -24.39
N PHE A 251 -6.84 5.31 -23.61
CA PHE A 251 -7.12 6.73 -23.51
C PHE A 251 -5.90 7.56 -23.10
N LEU A 252 -5.20 7.14 -22.03
CA LEU A 252 -4.00 7.85 -21.55
C LEU A 252 -2.87 7.85 -22.60
N GLN A 253 -2.73 6.78 -23.37
CA GLN A 253 -1.73 6.67 -24.43
C GLN A 253 -2.11 7.51 -25.66
N ASP A 254 -3.37 7.48 -26.09
CA ASP A 254 -3.81 8.12 -27.32
C ASP A 254 -3.91 9.63 -27.16
N TRP A 255 -4.43 10.09 -26.02
CA TRP A 255 -4.73 11.50 -25.78
C TRP A 255 -3.63 12.22 -25.01
N LEU A 256 -3.05 11.57 -24.00
CA LEU A 256 -2.03 12.19 -23.13
C LEU A 256 -0.61 11.70 -23.41
N ARG A 257 -0.45 10.73 -24.33
CA ARG A 257 0.85 10.09 -24.62
C ARG A 257 1.52 9.55 -23.36
N LEU A 258 0.75 8.99 -22.42
CA LEU A 258 1.25 8.43 -21.17
C LEU A 258 1.22 6.91 -21.17
N ASP A 259 2.38 6.30 -20.92
CA ASP A 259 2.52 4.85 -20.84
C ASP A 259 2.31 4.38 -19.39
N LEU A 260 1.04 4.18 -19.01
CA LEU A 260 0.67 3.60 -17.72
C LEU A 260 0.33 2.10 -17.80
N GLY A 261 0.95 1.30 -16.93
CA GLY A 261 0.60 -0.11 -16.78
C GLY A 261 -0.77 -0.30 -16.11
N ILE A 262 -1.45 -1.39 -16.45
CA ILE A 262 -2.76 -1.75 -15.84
C ILE A 262 -2.66 -1.84 -14.32
N GLY A 263 -1.55 -2.40 -13.80
CA GLY A 263 -1.30 -2.48 -12.36
C GLY A 263 -1.25 -1.11 -11.69
N THR A 264 -0.57 -0.13 -12.30
CA THR A 264 -0.54 1.26 -11.82
C THR A 264 -1.93 1.89 -11.83
N ILE A 265 -2.68 1.74 -12.92
CA ILE A 265 -4.05 2.27 -13.03
C ILE A 265 -4.96 1.65 -11.96
N ASN A 266 -4.84 0.35 -11.73
CA ASN A 266 -5.62 -0.33 -10.69
C ASN A 266 -5.24 0.18 -9.30
N GLN A 267 -3.93 0.29 -9.03
CA GLN A 267 -3.42 0.81 -7.76
C GLN A 267 -3.96 2.22 -7.47
N CYS A 268 -3.92 3.14 -8.45
CA CYS A 268 -4.48 4.48 -8.31
C CYS A 268 -5.97 4.45 -7.89
N ILE A 269 -6.77 3.55 -8.46
CA ILE A 269 -8.20 3.44 -8.13
C ILE A 269 -8.40 2.94 -6.70
N HIS A 270 -7.60 1.99 -6.24
CA HIS A 270 -7.72 1.48 -4.88
C HIS A 270 -7.19 2.48 -3.84
N GLU A 271 -6.05 3.10 -4.08
CA GLU A 271 -5.51 4.16 -3.22
C GLU A 271 -6.48 5.33 -3.10
N ALA A 272 -7.09 5.76 -4.22
CA ALA A 272 -8.12 6.80 -4.21
C ALA A 272 -9.37 6.37 -3.44
N GLY A 273 -9.76 5.10 -3.52
CA GLY A 273 -10.85 4.54 -2.74
C GLY A 273 -10.58 4.66 -1.24
N ARG A 274 -9.39 4.24 -0.79
CA ARG A 274 -8.98 4.39 0.61
C ARG A 274 -8.89 5.86 1.04
N ALA A 275 -8.33 6.72 0.19
CA ALA A 275 -8.20 8.14 0.48
C ALA A 275 -9.57 8.84 0.60
N ALA A 276 -10.58 8.37 -0.13
CA ALA A 276 -11.95 8.87 -0.06
C ALA A 276 -12.79 8.22 1.04
N SER A 277 -12.28 7.21 1.75
CA SER A 277 -13.02 6.47 2.79
C SER A 277 -13.64 7.37 3.86
N PRO A 278 -12.94 8.39 4.40
CA PRO A 278 -13.52 9.27 5.42
C PRO A 278 -14.78 10.02 4.96
N LEU A 279 -14.91 10.30 3.65
CA LEU A 279 -16.09 10.94 3.09
C LEU A 279 -17.33 10.06 3.21
N SER A 280 -17.16 8.74 3.25
CA SER A 280 -18.28 7.82 3.46
C SER A 280 -18.91 8.00 4.83
N ASP A 281 -18.10 8.25 5.86
CA ASP A 281 -18.58 8.46 7.23
C ASP A 281 -19.34 9.79 7.33
N GLU A 282 -18.78 10.85 6.73
CA GLU A 282 -19.43 12.17 6.63
C GLU A 282 -20.79 12.08 5.91
N PHE A 283 -20.86 11.39 4.77
CA PHE A 283 -22.13 11.20 4.07
C PHE A 283 -23.13 10.38 4.89
N LEU A 284 -22.66 9.44 5.69
CA LEU A 284 -23.52 8.63 6.54
C LEU A 284 -24.13 9.46 7.68
N GLU A 285 -23.36 10.37 8.27
CA GLU A 285 -23.86 11.36 9.23
C GLU A 285 -24.90 12.28 8.60
N GLU A 286 -24.62 12.85 7.43
CA GLU A 286 -25.56 13.73 6.70
C GLU A 286 -26.88 13.00 6.37
N VAL A 287 -26.79 11.75 5.93
CA VAL A 287 -27.97 10.91 5.63
C VAL A 287 -28.78 10.63 6.90
N ARG A 288 -28.15 10.40 8.06
CA ARG A 288 -28.85 10.19 9.34
C ARG A 288 -29.57 11.44 9.84
N GLU A 289 -29.03 12.62 9.56
CA GLU A 289 -29.65 13.91 9.89
C GLU A 289 -30.77 14.32 8.93
N SER A 290 -30.87 13.67 7.77
CA SER A 290 -31.87 13.99 6.76
C SER A 290 -33.30 13.71 7.24
N LEU A 291 -34.19 14.69 7.09
CA LEU A 291 -35.60 14.55 7.49
C LEU A 291 -36.37 13.56 6.62
N ILE A 292 -35.96 13.41 5.35
CA ILE A 292 -36.58 12.55 4.35
C ILE A 292 -35.47 11.77 3.65
N LEU A 293 -35.58 10.44 3.69
CA LEU A 293 -34.63 9.53 3.09
C LEU A 293 -35.28 8.77 1.94
N PHE A 294 -34.70 8.87 0.75
CA PHE A 294 -35.12 8.10 -0.42
C PHE A 294 -34.21 6.89 -0.58
N VAL A 295 -34.79 5.70 -0.67
CA VAL A 295 -34.06 4.44 -0.87
C VAL A 295 -34.32 3.97 -2.29
N ASP A 296 -33.25 3.73 -3.05
CA ASP A 296 -33.30 3.11 -4.38
C ASP A 296 -32.38 1.89 -4.39
N GLU A 297 -32.92 0.72 -4.71
CA GLU A 297 -32.17 -0.53 -4.72
C GLU A 297 -31.60 -0.77 -6.12
N THR A 298 -30.27 -0.78 -6.23
CA THR A 298 -29.61 -1.17 -7.47
C THR A 298 -29.09 -2.60 -7.35
N SER A 299 -29.80 -3.57 -7.95
CA SER A 299 -29.36 -4.96 -7.98
C SER A 299 -28.04 -5.10 -8.75
N TRP A 300 -27.05 -5.77 -8.16
CA TRP A 300 -25.83 -6.19 -8.84
C TRP A 300 -25.90 -7.68 -9.17
N LYS A 301 -25.45 -8.07 -10.37
CA LYS A 301 -25.24 -9.49 -10.66
C LYS A 301 -24.00 -9.94 -9.88
N GLN A 302 -24.19 -10.95 -9.03
CA GLN A 302 -23.09 -11.71 -8.41
C GLN A 302 -22.21 -12.37 -9.47
#